data_AF-A0A535J2H9-F1
#
_entry.id   AF-A0A535J2H9-F1
#
_cell.length_a   1.000
_cell.length_b   1.000
_cell.length_c   1.000
_cell.angle_alpha   90.00
_cell.angle_beta   90.00
_cell.angle_gamma   90.00
#
_symmetry.space_group_name_H-M   'P 1'
#
loop_
_entity.id
_entity.type
_entity.pdbx_description
1 polymer ?
#
loop_
_entity_poly.entity_id
_entity_poly.type
_entity_poly.pdbx_seq_one_letter_code
_entity_poly.pdbx_strand_id
1 'polypeptide(L)'
;MNIHEAIDRLEYLIGHSRQIPLTRTVVIDQEEALACIDDLRLSLPDEIKQARWTLQEQQRLLSEAQAEAARTVGKAGERAQTMIGQHELVKRAEKQADAMLKEAALRAEETRRASDRYAWEVMQNLETQLLRTVATV
;
A
#
# COMPACT_ATOMS: atom_id res chain seq x y z
N MET A 1 -38.42 -20.96 18.34
CA MET A 1 -39.00 -19.68 18.79
C MET A 1 -37.84 -18.73 18.95
N ASN A 2 -37.88 -17.57 18.30
CA ASN A 2 -36.89 -16.53 18.55
C ASN A 2 -37.16 -15.91 19.92
N ILE A 3 -36.11 -15.46 20.61
CA ILE A 3 -36.23 -14.80 21.91
C ILE A 3 -37.29 -13.67 21.94
N HIS A 4 -37.45 -12.96 20.82
CA HIS A 4 -38.42 -11.89 20.65
C HIS A 4 -39.86 -12.42 20.63
N GLU A 5 -40.11 -13.52 19.93
CA GLU A 5 -41.44 -14.16 19.88
C GLU A 5 -41.87 -14.66 21.26
N ALA A 6 -40.92 -15.14 22.07
CA ALA A 6 -41.20 -15.58 23.43
C ALA A 6 -41.53 -14.40 24.36
N ILE A 7 -40.83 -13.27 24.21
CA ILE A 7 -41.15 -12.03 24.94
C ILE A 7 -42.53 -11.50 24.51
N ASP A 8 -42.78 -11.40 23.20
CA ASP A 8 -44.04 -10.88 22.65
C ASP A 8 -45.24 -11.71 23.11
N ARG A 9 -45.08 -13.05 23.18
CA ARG A 9 -46.12 -13.95 23.65
C ARG A 9 -46.37 -13.83 25.16
N LEU A 10 -45.31 -13.63 25.94
CA LEU A 10 -45.41 -13.41 27.39
C LEU A 10 -46.05 -12.04 27.69
N GLU A 11 -45.71 -11.02 26.90
CA GLU A 11 -46.33 -9.68 26.94
C GLU A 11 -47.80 -9.73 26.54
N TYR A 12 -48.15 -10.49 25.51
CA TYR A 12 -49.53 -10.74 25.10
C TYR A 12 -50.34 -11.47 26.18
N LEU A 13 -49.76 -12.50 26.82
CA LEU A 13 -50.36 -13.25 27.93
C LEU A 13 -50.66 -12.32 29.12
N ILE A 14 -49.74 -11.42 29.45
CA ILE A 14 -49.93 -10.43 30.52
C ILE A 14 -50.96 -9.35 30.12
N GLY A 15 -51.00 -8.94 28.85
CA GLY A 15 -51.93 -7.92 28.36
C GLY A 15 -53.39 -8.38 28.22
N HIS A 16 -53.61 -9.67 27.90
CA HIS A 16 -54.95 -10.23 27.66
C HIS A 16 -55.50 -11.06 28.83
N SER A 17 -54.76 -11.13 29.95
CA SER A 17 -55.18 -11.89 31.12
C SER A 17 -56.30 -11.20 31.90
N ARG A 18 -57.09 -12.01 32.60
CA ARG A 18 -58.28 -11.53 33.32
C ARG A 18 -57.85 -10.78 34.57
N GLN A 19 -58.09 -9.47 34.61
CA GLN A 19 -57.71 -8.62 35.74
C GLN A 19 -58.73 -8.75 36.88
N ILE A 20 -58.25 -8.89 38.12
CA ILE A 20 -59.13 -9.04 39.29
C ILE A 20 -59.59 -7.64 39.77
N PRO A 21 -60.90 -7.36 39.85
CA PRO A 21 -61.42 -6.06 40.30
C PRO A 21 -60.88 -5.68 41.68
N LEU A 22 -60.59 -4.39 41.88
CA LEU A 22 -59.96 -3.83 43.10
C LEU A 22 -58.52 -4.30 43.41
N THR A 23 -57.85 -5.02 42.50
CA THR A 23 -56.43 -5.39 42.69
C THR A 23 -55.59 -5.07 41.44
N ARG A 24 -54.26 -5.06 41.59
CA ARG A 24 -53.30 -4.97 40.47
C ARG A 24 -52.93 -6.34 39.91
N THR A 25 -53.64 -7.40 40.29
CA THR A 25 -53.27 -8.78 39.98
C THR A 25 -53.97 -9.25 38.72
N VAL A 26 -53.24 -9.94 37.86
CA VAL A 26 -53.72 -10.53 36.60
C VAL A 26 -53.70 -12.05 36.73
N VAL A 27 -54.78 -12.71 36.27
CA VAL A 27 -54.86 -14.18 36.23
C VAL A 27 -54.31 -14.65 34.90
N ILE A 28 -53.15 -15.29 34.94
CA ILE A 28 -52.41 -15.80 33.80
C ILE A 28 -52.37 -17.33 33.85
N ASP A 29 -52.36 -17.97 32.67
CA ASP A 29 -52.12 -19.40 32.56
C ASP A 29 -50.68 -19.70 32.97
N GLN A 30 -50.53 -20.48 34.04
CA GLN A 30 -49.22 -20.81 34.60
C GLN A 30 -48.40 -21.67 33.64
N GLU A 31 -49.05 -22.59 32.92
CA GLU A 31 -48.40 -23.57 32.05
C GLU A 31 -47.85 -22.88 30.80
N GLU A 32 -48.64 -21.98 30.20
CA GLU A 32 -48.22 -21.21 29.03
C GLU A 32 -47.14 -20.16 29.35
N ALA A 33 -47.21 -19.53 30.52
CA ALA A 33 -46.19 -18.60 31.00
C ALA A 33 -44.85 -19.30 31.28
N LEU A 34 -44.88 -20.48 31.93
CA LEU A 34 -43.69 -21.29 32.19
C LEU A 34 -43.04 -21.78 30.89
N ALA A 35 -43.85 -22.19 29.90
CA ALA A 35 -43.33 -22.59 28.59
C ALA A 35 -42.56 -21.46 27.89
N CYS A 36 -43.09 -20.22 27.92
CA CYS A 36 -42.38 -19.06 27.36
C CYS A 36 -41.06 -18.77 28.10
N ILE A 37 -41.04 -18.92 29.43
CA ILE A 37 -39.82 -18.74 30.24
C ILE A 37 -38.78 -19.82 29.91
N ASP A 38 -39.18 -21.07 29.73
CA ASP A 38 -38.27 -22.16 29.39
C ASP A 38 -37.68 -21.99 27.99
N ASP A 39 -38.48 -21.55 27.02
CA ASP A 39 -37.99 -21.22 25.68
C ASP A 39 -36.98 -20.06 25.71
N LEU A 40 -37.25 -19.02 26.51
CA LEU A 40 -36.29 -17.94 26.75
C LEU A 40 -34.99 -18.45 27.38
N ARG A 41 -35.07 -19.36 28.35
CA ARG A 41 -33.87 -19.94 29.02
C ARG A 41 -33.04 -20.81 28.08
N LEU A 42 -33.68 -21.45 27.10
CA LEU A 42 -33.01 -22.27 26.09
C LEU A 42 -32.34 -21.41 25.01
N SER A 43 -32.99 -20.35 24.53
CA SER A 43 -32.48 -19.53 23.41
C SER A 43 -31.46 -18.47 23.85
N LEU A 44 -31.71 -17.78 24.97
CA LEU A 44 -30.89 -16.67 25.49
C LEU A 44 -29.38 -16.97 25.52
N PRO A 45 -28.94 -18.11 26.07
CA PRO A 45 -27.51 -18.36 26.22
C PRO A 45 -26.78 -18.42 24.88
N ASP A 46 -27.43 -18.98 23.85
CA ASP A 46 -26.83 -19.18 22.54
C ASP A 46 -26.83 -17.90 21.71
N GLU A 47 -27.90 -17.10 21.78
CA GLU A 47 -27.94 -15.77 21.16
C GLU A 47 -26.88 -14.83 21.76
N ILE A 48 -26.68 -14.84 23.08
CA ILE A 48 -25.62 -14.05 23.72
C ILE A 48 -24.23 -14.57 23.34
N LYS A 49 -24.02 -15.89 23.22
CA LYS A 49 -22.76 -16.45 22.71
C LYS A 49 -22.48 -15.99 21.28
N GLN A 50 -23.47 -16.07 20.39
CA GLN A 50 -23.33 -15.64 18.99
C GLN A 50 -23.02 -14.14 18.89
N ALA A 51 -23.70 -13.30 19.67
CA ALA A 51 -23.43 -11.86 19.70
C ALA A 51 -21.99 -11.57 20.17
N ARG A 52 -21.52 -12.23 21.23
CA ARG A 52 -20.14 -12.09 21.72
C ARG A 52 -19.12 -12.57 20.69
N TRP A 53 -19.38 -13.71 20.05
CA TRP A 53 -18.51 -14.23 18.99
C TRP A 53 -18.42 -13.27 17.81
N THR A 54 -19.55 -12.72 17.37
CA THR A 54 -19.61 -11.75 16.26
C THR A 54 -18.81 -10.49 16.59
N LEU A 55 -18.93 -9.97 17.81
CA LEU A 55 -18.15 -8.82 18.26
C LEU A 55 -16.64 -9.12 18.28
N GLN A 56 -16.26 -10.30 18.78
CA GLN A 56 -14.86 -10.73 18.82
C GLN A 56 -14.29 -10.90 17.41
N GLU A 57 -15.07 -11.49 16.50
CA GLU A 57 -14.66 -11.70 15.11
C GLU A 57 -14.55 -10.38 14.34
N GLN A 58 -15.46 -9.44 14.57
CA GLN A 58 -15.37 -8.09 14.02
C GLN A 58 -14.08 -7.38 14.49
N GLN A 59 -13.76 -7.48 15.78
CA GLN A 59 -12.55 -6.88 16.33
C GLN A 59 -11.28 -7.53 15.75
N ARG A 60 -11.28 -8.86 15.56
CA ARG A 60 -10.20 -9.60 14.91
C ARG A 60 -9.99 -9.12 13.47
N LEU A 61 -11.07 -9.06 12.69
CA LEU A 61 -11.04 -8.63 11.30
C LEU A 61 -10.55 -7.18 11.16
N LEU A 62 -11.00 -6.29 12.04
CA LEU A 62 -10.56 -4.89 12.05
C LEU A 62 -9.04 -4.79 12.31
N SER A 63 -8.53 -5.55 13.29
CA SER A 63 -7.11 -5.59 13.62
C SER A 63 -6.28 -6.13 12.44
N GLU A 64 -6.73 -7.20 11.80
CA GLU A 64 -6.07 -7.77 10.63
C GLU A 64 -6.04 -6.81 9.44
N ALA A 65 -7.16 -6.11 9.18
CA ALA A 65 -7.24 -5.10 8.13
C ALA A 65 -6.30 -3.92 8.40
N GLN A 66 -6.22 -3.44 9.65
CA GLN A 66 -5.30 -2.38 10.05
C GLN A 66 -3.84 -2.81 9.88
N ALA A 67 -3.51 -4.05 10.27
CA ALA A 67 -2.16 -4.60 10.12
C ALA A 67 -1.78 -4.75 8.63
N GLU A 68 -2.69 -5.21 7.77
CA GLU A 68 -2.45 -5.32 6.33
C GLU A 68 -2.32 -3.94 5.65
N ALA A 69 -3.14 -2.98 6.06
CA ALA A 69 -3.02 -1.60 5.59
C ALA A 69 -1.66 -1.01 5.95
N ALA A 70 -1.22 -1.17 7.21
CA ALA A 70 0.10 -0.71 7.65
C ALA A 70 1.24 -1.39 6.87
N ARG A 71 1.15 -2.71 6.63
CA ARG A 71 2.11 -3.45 5.80
C ARG A 71 2.15 -2.92 4.36
N THR A 72 1.00 -2.67 3.77
CA THR A 72 0.89 -2.20 2.38
C THR A 72 1.49 -0.82 2.21
N VAL A 73 1.15 0.11 3.12
CA VAL A 73 1.72 1.46 3.13
C VAL A 73 3.23 1.43 3.35
N GLY A 74 3.71 0.59 4.29
CA GLY A 74 5.15 0.41 4.52
C GLY A 74 5.89 -0.07 3.27
N LYS A 75 5.39 -1.11 2.60
CA LYS A 75 5.97 -1.64 1.35
C LYS A 75 5.93 -0.60 0.22
N ALA A 76 4.86 0.17 0.12
CA ALA A 76 4.75 1.24 -0.88
C ALA A 76 5.78 2.34 -0.63
N GLY A 77 5.97 2.75 0.63
CA GLY A 77 6.99 3.74 1.02
C GLY A 77 8.41 3.27 0.71
N GLU A 78 8.74 2.02 1.04
CA GLU A 78 10.06 1.45 0.74
C GLU A 78 10.35 1.41 -0.78
N ARG A 79 9.36 1.00 -1.57
CA ARG A 79 9.46 1.01 -3.05
C ARG A 79 9.63 2.41 -3.61
N ALA A 80 8.88 3.38 -3.09
CA ALA A 80 9.00 4.78 -3.50
C ALA A 80 10.41 5.32 -3.21
N GLN A 81 10.95 5.05 -2.01
CA GLN A 81 12.30 5.47 -1.64
C GLN A 81 13.36 4.84 -2.55
N THR A 82 13.22 3.55 -2.85
CA THR A 82 14.12 2.82 -3.76
C THR A 82 14.06 3.42 -5.17
N MET A 83 12.86 3.71 -5.67
CA MET A 83 12.67 4.29 -7.01
C MET A 83 13.27 5.69 -7.11
N ILE A 84 13.10 6.54 -6.09
CA ILE A 84 13.72 7.87 -6.03
C ILE A 84 15.24 7.75 -6.04
N GLY A 85 15.80 6.85 -5.22
CA GLY A 85 17.25 6.61 -5.17
C GLY A 85 17.81 6.12 -6.52
N GLN A 86 17.11 5.20 -7.18
CA GLN A 86 17.47 4.74 -8.53
C GLN A 86 17.40 5.88 -9.55
N HIS A 87 16.35 6.70 -9.51
CA HIS A 87 16.20 7.81 -10.44
C HIS A 87 17.30 8.86 -10.30
N GLU A 88 17.67 9.23 -9.06
CA GLU A 88 18.80 10.12 -8.82
C GLU A 88 20.13 9.54 -9.31
N LEU A 89 20.35 8.24 -9.09
CA LEU A 89 21.55 7.55 -9.55
C LEU A 89 21.64 7.57 -11.08
N VAL A 90 20.55 7.24 -11.77
CA VAL A 90 20.48 7.28 -13.25
C VAL A 90 20.76 8.70 -13.76
N LYS A 91 20.12 9.71 -13.18
CA LYS A 91 20.33 11.11 -13.58
C LYS A 91 21.77 11.59 -13.38
N ARG A 92 22.44 11.14 -12.30
CA ARG A 92 23.87 11.43 -12.08
C ARG A 92 24.75 10.71 -13.10
N ALA A 93 24.44 9.44 -13.39
CA ALA A 93 25.17 8.65 -14.39
C ALA A 93 25.06 9.26 -15.79
N GLU A 94 23.86 9.71 -16.19
CA GLU A 94 23.63 10.42 -17.46
C GLU A 94 24.46 11.70 -17.55
N LYS A 95 24.45 12.53 -16.49
CA LYS A 95 25.25 13.77 -16.46
C LYS A 95 26.75 13.48 -16.57
N GLN A 96 27.23 12.42 -15.93
CA GLN A 96 28.64 12.02 -16.01
C GLN A 96 29.00 11.48 -17.40
N ALA A 97 28.10 10.69 -18.01
CA ALA A 97 28.27 10.20 -19.37
C ALA A 97 28.35 11.35 -20.38
N ASP A 98 27.46 12.34 -20.27
CA ASP A 98 27.48 13.56 -21.09
C ASP A 98 28.78 14.36 -20.94
N ALA A 99 29.28 14.48 -19.70
CA ALA A 99 30.56 15.15 -19.43
C ALA A 99 31.73 14.39 -20.09
N MET A 100 31.77 13.07 -19.95
CA MET A 100 32.79 12.23 -20.58
C MET A 100 32.74 12.31 -22.10
N LEU A 101 31.55 12.31 -22.71
CA LEU A 101 31.39 12.45 -24.16
C LEU A 101 31.91 13.81 -24.65
N LYS A 102 31.59 14.90 -23.93
CA LYS A 102 32.10 16.24 -24.25
C LYS A 102 33.62 16.32 -24.14
N GLU A 103 34.19 15.75 -23.08
CA GLU A 103 35.63 15.70 -22.89
C GLU A 103 36.33 14.87 -23.97
N ALA A 104 35.77 13.70 -24.32
CA ALA A 104 36.28 12.86 -25.39
C ALA A 104 36.24 13.58 -26.75
N ALA A 105 35.14 14.28 -27.06
CA ALA A 105 35.01 15.06 -28.28
C ALA A 105 36.03 16.20 -28.35
N LEU A 106 36.25 16.92 -27.24
CA LEU A 106 37.28 17.96 -27.15
C LEU A 106 38.68 17.39 -27.38
N ARG A 107 39.03 16.29 -26.70
CA ARG A 107 40.33 15.62 -26.87
C ARG A 107 40.54 15.12 -28.29
N ALA A 108 39.50 14.56 -28.92
CA ALA A 108 39.56 14.11 -30.30
C ALA A 108 39.85 15.27 -31.26
N GLU A 109 39.19 16.41 -31.07
CA GLU A 109 39.43 17.62 -31.86
C GLU A 109 40.83 18.20 -31.63
N GLU A 110 41.30 18.25 -30.38
CA GLU A 110 42.67 18.68 -30.06
C GLU A 110 43.72 17.78 -30.71
N THR A 111 43.51 16.45 -30.63
CA THR A 111 44.40 15.46 -31.24
C THR A 111 44.44 15.64 -32.75
N ARG A 112 43.28 15.78 -33.40
CA ARG A 112 43.16 16.03 -34.84
C ARG A 112 43.94 17.28 -35.25
N ARG A 113 43.72 18.40 -34.55
CA ARG A 113 44.44 19.65 -34.83
C ARG A 113 45.94 19.53 -34.59
N ALA A 114 46.37 18.78 -33.58
CA ALA A 114 47.79 18.54 -33.33
C ALA A 114 48.42 17.72 -34.46
N SER A 115 47.74 16.68 -34.93
CA SER A 115 48.19 15.88 -36.08
C SER A 115 48.25 16.70 -37.37
N ASP A 116 47.25 17.55 -37.64
CA ASP A 116 47.25 18.42 -38.82
C ASP A 116 48.43 19.42 -38.79
N ARG A 117 48.71 20.04 -37.63
CA ARG A 117 49.87 20.93 -37.46
C ARG A 117 51.18 20.19 -37.67
N TYR A 118 51.31 19.00 -37.10
CA TYR A 118 52.52 18.18 -37.26
C TYR A 118 52.75 17.80 -38.73
N ALA A 119 51.69 17.38 -39.44
CA ALA A 119 51.78 17.08 -40.86
C ALA A 119 52.25 18.28 -41.68
N TRP A 120 51.72 19.48 -41.37
CA TRP A 120 52.13 20.71 -42.04
C TRP A 120 53.60 21.06 -41.79
N GLU A 121 54.07 20.95 -40.54
CA GLU A 121 55.47 21.18 -40.18
C GLU A 121 56.42 20.21 -40.92
N VAL A 122 56.05 18.92 -41.01
CA VAL A 122 56.81 17.92 -41.77
C VAL A 122 56.87 18.28 -43.25
N MET A 123 55.75 18.70 -43.85
CA MET A 123 55.69 19.10 -45.26
C MET A 123 56.54 20.36 -45.54
N GLN A 124 56.50 21.37 -44.67
CA GLN A 124 57.34 22.57 -44.81
C GLN A 124 58.83 22.26 -44.69
N ASN A 125 59.19 21.38 -43.76
CA ASN A 125 60.58 20.94 -43.60
C ASN A 125 61.06 20.19 -44.84
N LEU A 126 60.22 19.32 -45.42
CA LEU A 126 60.52 18.60 -46.65
C LEU A 126 60.67 19.56 -47.84
N GLU A 127 59.75 20.52 -48.01
CA GLU A 127 59.84 21.55 -49.06
C GLU A 127 61.14 22.36 -48.94
N THR A 128 61.50 22.79 -47.73
CA THR A 128 62.73 23.52 -47.47
C THR A 128 63.97 22.68 -47.82
N GLN A 129 63.97 21.39 -47.50
CA GLN A 129 65.06 20.47 -47.85
C GLN A 129 65.18 20.30 -49.37
N LEU A 130 64.05 20.12 -50.08
CA LEU A 130 64.04 20.00 -51.54
C LEU A 130 64.49 21.28 -52.25
N LEU A 131 64.08 22.45 -51.77
CA LEU A 131 64.54 23.73 -52.32
C LEU A 131 66.05 23.92 -52.13
N ARG A 132 66.59 23.50 -50.99
CA ARG A 132 68.04 23.52 -50.75
C ARG A 132 68.79 22.62 -51.72
N THR A 133 68.35 21.35 -51.89
CA THR A 133 69.04 20.41 -52.79
C THR A 133 69.01 20.87 -54.24
N VAL A 134 67.88 21.43 -54.71
CA VAL A 134 67.78 22.02 -56.05
C VAL A 134 68.68 23.24 -56.22
N ALA A 135 68.86 24.07 -55.19
CA ALA A 135 69.76 25.22 -55.25
C ALA A 135 71.25 24.86 -55.17
N THR A 136 71.60 23.61 -54.81
CA THR A 136 73.01 23.17 -54.70
C THR A 136 73.52 22.39 -55.92
N VAL A 137 72.66 22.18 -56.93
CA VAL A 137 72.98 21.58 -58.23
C VAL A 137 72.96 22.67 -59.30
#